data_AF-A0A1Q9NN02-F1
#
_entry.id   AF-A0A1Q9NN02-F1
#
_cell.length_a   1.000
_cell.length_b   1.000
_cell.length_c   1.000
_cell.angle_alpha   90.00
_cell.angle_beta   90.00
_cell.angle_gamma   90.00
#
_symmetry.space_group_name_H-M   'P 1'
#
loop_
_entity.id
_entity.type
_entity.pdbx_description
1 polymer ?
#
loop_
_entity_poly.entity_id
_entity_poly.type
_entity_poly.pdbx_seq_one_letter_code
_entity_poly.pdbx_strand_id
1 'polypeptide(L)'
;FWLDYFTMQDKPQSSIAKLNESLEDGINIITTFKPVSHYTIDSITRVPRPEYSPFLDLQVFSPNWYNTTDCTIVDLMTSSLESYAQRTYFPGESDIYDFLIMDISLLHNWINSTHVTKFYVDLEPGANYTQAMNDIYRIAPYSFNDVEAAYESIDEVLDSRATQSIFGAYTLNIIFSLIYLTFGIIIVTTVRVRSLRKQFSVLRALGAESKSMVVASLVDTSTGLLLAALIGGAIGTTLAFLLKDIPLLYMGLSTTQLWTRLPVNLIVPWPLIAGITGTAVIVSLIATYAVVSRALKLNIAEEIQYMG
;
A
#
# COMPACT_ATOMS: atom_id res chain seq x y z
N PHE A 1 0.56 16.68 3.61
CA PHE A 1 1.17 15.32 3.69
C PHE A 1 2.65 15.40 3.29
N TRP A 2 3.51 15.80 4.22
CA TRP A 2 4.96 15.79 3.99
C TRP A 2 5.57 14.49 4.55
N LEU A 3 5.56 13.40 3.78
CA LEU A 3 6.50 12.26 3.93
C LEU A 3 7.97 12.69 4.22
N ASP A 4 8.73 11.98 5.03
CA ASP A 4 10.12 12.34 5.43
C ASP A 4 11.19 12.38 4.30
N TYR A 5 10.81 12.43 3.03
CA TYR A 5 11.70 12.27 1.86
C TYR A 5 11.90 13.55 1.01
N PHE A 6 11.48 14.73 1.48
CA PHE A 6 11.41 15.93 0.62
C PHE A 6 12.75 16.57 0.28
N THR A 7 13.74 16.40 1.14
CA THR A 7 15.00 17.12 1.07
C THR A 7 16.10 16.13 1.38
N MET A 8 17.11 16.09 0.51
CA MET A 8 18.16 15.09 0.59
C MET A 8 19.03 15.27 1.85
N GLN A 9 19.20 16.50 2.31
CA GLN A 9 20.14 16.83 3.37
C GLN A 9 19.47 17.23 4.68
N ASP A 10 18.47 18.13 4.64
CA ASP A 10 17.81 18.66 5.82
C ASP A 10 16.33 18.24 5.89
N LYS A 11 15.58 18.72 6.92
CA LYS A 11 14.12 18.66 6.92
C LYS A 11 13.57 19.80 6.03
N PRO A 12 12.49 19.59 5.28
CA PRO A 12 11.98 20.59 4.33
C PRO A 12 11.66 21.94 4.99
N GLN A 13 11.18 21.92 6.24
CA GLN A 13 10.91 23.15 7.01
C GLN A 13 12.18 24.00 7.23
N SER A 14 13.32 23.35 7.48
CA SER A 14 14.60 24.03 7.66
C SER A 14 15.13 24.57 6.33
N SER A 15 14.98 23.81 5.25
CA SER A 15 15.46 24.21 3.92
C SER A 15 14.63 25.36 3.34
N ILE A 16 13.31 25.35 3.56
CA ILE A 16 12.41 26.45 3.16
C ILE A 16 12.71 27.71 3.97
N ALA A 17 13.00 27.62 5.27
CA ALA A 17 13.34 28.79 6.08
C ALA A 17 14.60 29.51 5.55
N LYS A 18 15.59 28.73 5.08
CA LYS A 18 16.83 29.24 4.48
C LYS A 18 16.60 29.97 3.13
N LEU A 19 15.50 29.73 2.42
CA LEU A 19 15.19 30.46 1.18
C LEU A 19 14.97 31.97 1.42
N ASN A 20 14.51 32.34 2.61
CA ASN A 20 14.27 33.73 2.98
C ASN A 20 15.53 34.43 3.53
N GLU A 21 16.60 33.68 3.79
CA GLU A 21 17.88 34.24 4.20
C GLU A 21 18.59 34.81 2.97
N SER A 22 18.62 36.14 2.83
CA SER A 22 19.39 36.81 1.79
C SER A 22 20.89 36.73 2.12
N LEU A 23 21.68 36.12 1.25
CA LEU A 23 23.14 36.22 1.29
C LEU A 23 23.57 37.55 0.65
N GLU A 24 24.66 38.15 1.13
CA GLU A 24 25.14 39.47 0.64
C GLU A 24 25.41 39.47 -0.88
N ASP A 25 25.75 38.32 -1.48
CA ASP A 25 26.12 38.18 -2.89
C ASP A 25 25.30 37.09 -3.65
N GLY A 26 24.16 36.63 -3.14
CA GLY A 26 23.41 35.59 -3.85
C GLY A 26 22.06 35.19 -3.24
N ILE A 27 21.36 34.30 -3.94
CA ILE A 27 20.02 33.84 -3.55
C ILE A 27 20.04 32.36 -3.24
N ASN A 28 19.34 31.98 -2.17
CA ASN A 28 19.15 30.59 -1.81
C ASN A 28 18.06 29.95 -2.66
N ILE A 29 18.36 28.78 -3.22
CA ILE A 29 17.42 28.00 -4.03
C ILE A 29 17.38 26.54 -3.57
N ILE A 30 16.25 25.89 -3.83
CA ILE A 30 16.11 24.43 -3.73
C ILE A 30 15.84 23.91 -5.15
N THR A 31 16.50 22.82 -5.54
CA THR A 31 16.40 22.32 -6.92
C THR A 31 16.38 20.79 -6.98
N THR A 32 16.03 20.24 -8.13
CA THR A 32 16.05 18.80 -8.39
C THR A 32 17.42 18.27 -8.76
N PHE A 33 18.34 19.12 -9.23
CA PHE A 33 19.63 18.70 -9.75
C PHE A 33 20.77 19.55 -9.19
N LYS A 34 21.98 19.00 -9.23
CA LYS A 34 23.19 19.75 -8.87
C LYS A 34 24.08 19.85 -10.11
N PRO A 35 24.53 21.05 -10.52
CA PRO A 35 25.36 21.19 -11.71
C PRO A 35 26.73 20.53 -11.51
N VAL A 36 27.24 19.89 -12.56
CA VAL A 36 28.59 19.29 -12.54
C VAL A 36 29.61 20.40 -12.75
N SER A 37 30.51 20.58 -11.77
CA SER A 37 31.61 21.55 -11.85
C SER A 37 32.71 21.03 -12.77
N HIS A 38 33.22 19.84 -12.47
CA HIS A 38 34.30 19.20 -13.21
C HIS A 38 34.27 17.70 -12.97
N TYR A 39 35.06 16.95 -13.74
CA TYR A 39 35.20 15.50 -13.56
C TYR A 39 36.56 15.20 -12.94
N THR A 40 36.57 14.46 -11.84
CA THR A 40 37.80 13.94 -11.23
C THR A 40 38.01 12.50 -11.68
N ILE A 41 39.25 12.13 -11.99
CA ILE A 41 39.59 10.76 -12.39
C ILE A 41 40.12 10.05 -11.16
N ASP A 42 39.42 9.00 -10.74
CA ASP A 42 39.88 8.16 -9.64
C ASP A 42 41.17 7.42 -10.06
N SER A 43 42.21 7.59 -9.25
CA SER A 43 43.56 7.04 -9.50
C SER A 43 43.58 5.51 -9.63
N ILE A 44 42.60 4.81 -9.05
CA ILE A 44 42.53 3.34 -9.04
C ILE A 44 41.65 2.81 -10.18
N THR A 45 40.43 3.35 -10.32
CA THR A 45 39.45 2.82 -11.28
C THR A 45 39.54 3.47 -12.67
N ARG A 46 40.24 4.61 -12.80
CA ARG A 46 40.32 5.44 -14.02
C ARG A 46 38.96 5.84 -14.61
N VAL A 47 37.89 5.70 -13.83
CA VAL A 47 36.55 6.12 -14.23
C VAL A 47 36.37 7.59 -13.85
N PRO A 48 35.93 8.46 -14.78
CA PRO A 48 35.63 9.84 -14.45
C PRO A 48 34.41 9.90 -13.53
N ARG A 49 34.54 10.62 -12.41
CA ARG A 49 33.43 10.89 -11.48
C ARG A 49 33.09 12.38 -11.52
N PRO A 50 31.81 12.74 -11.68
CA PRO A 50 31.40 14.14 -11.62
C PRO A 50 31.55 14.68 -10.20
N GLU A 51 32.14 15.86 -10.06
CA GLU A 51 32.14 16.63 -8.82
C GLU A 51 31.15 17.80 -8.97
N TYR A 52 30.22 17.91 -8.03
CA TYR A 52 29.04 18.76 -8.16
C TYR A 52 29.22 20.12 -7.46
N SER A 53 28.90 21.21 -8.16
CA SER A 53 28.95 22.59 -7.62
C SER A 53 27.70 22.92 -6.78
N PRO A 54 27.84 23.61 -5.63
CA PRO A 54 26.69 24.13 -4.89
C PRO A 54 26.12 25.43 -5.50
N PHE A 55 26.78 26.01 -6.51
CA PHE A 55 26.36 27.26 -7.14
C PHE A 55 25.67 27.01 -8.48
N LEU A 56 24.65 27.83 -8.79
CA LEU A 56 23.89 27.81 -10.02
C LEU A 56 23.65 29.23 -10.52
N ASP A 57 23.97 29.50 -11.77
CA ASP A 57 23.71 30.80 -12.38
C ASP A 57 22.29 30.80 -12.95
N LEU A 58 21.40 31.57 -12.33
CA LEU A 58 20.02 31.71 -12.79
C LEU A 58 19.92 32.86 -13.79
N GLN A 59 19.49 32.53 -15.01
CA GLN A 59 19.24 33.51 -16.05
C GLN A 59 17.74 33.64 -16.29
N VAL A 60 17.17 34.78 -15.91
CA VAL A 60 15.76 35.06 -16.10
C VAL A 60 15.60 35.95 -17.34
N PHE A 61 14.82 35.46 -18.30
CA PHE A 61 14.54 36.15 -19.56
C PHE A 61 13.10 36.65 -19.59
N SER A 62 12.93 37.93 -19.86
CA SER A 62 11.66 38.58 -20.16
C SER A 62 11.82 39.42 -21.43
N PRO A 63 10.76 39.70 -22.22
CA PRO A 63 10.89 40.37 -23.51
C PRO A 63 11.71 41.66 -23.53
N ASN A 64 11.79 42.37 -22.38
CA ASN A 64 12.54 43.61 -22.24
C ASN A 64 13.58 43.60 -21.10
N TRP A 65 13.84 42.44 -20.49
CA TRP A 65 14.67 42.36 -19.28
C TRP A 65 15.45 41.05 -19.22
N TYR A 66 16.73 41.16 -18.86
CA TYR A 66 17.64 40.04 -18.63
C TYR A 66 18.33 40.28 -17.30
N ASN A 67 18.27 39.29 -16.42
CA ASN A 67 19.00 39.31 -15.17
C ASN A 67 19.73 37.98 -14.99
N THR A 68 20.98 38.07 -14.58
CA THR A 68 21.79 36.93 -14.18
C THR A 68 22.06 37.07 -12.70
N THR A 69 21.78 36.03 -11.94
CA THR A 69 22.00 36.06 -10.50
C THR A 69 22.56 34.74 -10.03
N ASP A 70 23.61 34.86 -9.21
CA ASP A 70 24.30 33.73 -8.63
C ASP A 70 23.44 33.15 -7.50
N CYS A 71 23.09 31.88 -7.63
CA CYS A 71 22.26 31.17 -6.68
C CYS A 71 23.06 30.10 -5.94
N THR A 72 22.81 29.95 -4.65
CA THR A 72 23.37 28.89 -3.82
C THR A 72 22.29 27.83 -3.58
N ILE A 73 22.61 26.57 -3.89
CA ILE A 73 21.74 25.43 -3.67
C ILE A 73 21.79 25.06 -2.19
N VAL A 74 20.67 25.28 -1.50
CA VAL A 74 20.53 24.95 -0.07
C VAL A 74 20.18 23.48 0.13
N ASP A 75 19.36 22.93 -0.76
CA ASP A 75 18.94 21.53 -0.67
C ASP A 75 18.47 20.97 -2.01
N LEU A 76 18.35 19.65 -2.06
CA LEU A 76 17.95 18.90 -3.25
C LEU A 76 16.70 18.08 -3.01
N MET A 77 15.74 18.18 -3.94
CA MET A 77 14.51 17.37 -3.94
C MET A 77 14.62 16.16 -4.88
N THR A 78 15.63 15.33 -4.63
CA THR A 78 15.96 14.16 -5.46
C THR A 78 16.32 12.94 -4.61
N SER A 79 16.07 11.75 -5.15
CA SER A 79 16.39 10.48 -4.49
C SER A 79 17.89 10.17 -4.42
N SER A 80 18.70 10.75 -5.30
CA SER A 80 20.14 10.44 -5.38
C SER A 80 20.92 11.51 -6.14
N LEU A 81 22.15 11.80 -5.68
CA LEU A 81 23.11 12.66 -6.39
C LEU A 81 23.74 11.98 -7.61
N GLU A 82 23.98 10.66 -7.55
CA GLU A 82 24.91 9.97 -8.47
C GLU A 82 24.24 9.23 -9.64
N SER A 83 22.91 9.09 -9.66
CA SER A 83 22.22 8.26 -10.67
C SER A 83 21.62 9.10 -11.80
N TYR A 84 21.81 8.66 -13.05
CA TYR A 84 21.16 9.23 -14.24
C TYR A 84 19.62 9.05 -14.24
N ALA A 85 19.10 8.13 -13.43
CA ALA A 85 17.66 7.95 -13.22
C ALA A 85 17.25 8.64 -11.91
N GLN A 86 17.20 9.97 -11.93
CA GLN A 86 16.82 10.76 -10.76
C GLN A 86 15.31 10.68 -10.55
N ARG A 87 14.87 10.23 -9.38
CA ARG A 87 13.48 10.38 -8.97
C ARG A 87 13.38 11.73 -8.27
N THR A 88 12.79 12.67 -8.98
CA THR A 88 12.49 14.01 -8.49
C THR A 88 11.03 14.08 -8.07
N TYR A 89 10.76 14.87 -7.04
CA TYR A 89 9.49 14.90 -6.36
C TYR A 89 9.03 16.34 -6.19
N PHE A 90 8.07 16.77 -7.00
CA PHE A 90 7.38 18.03 -6.76
C PHE A 90 6.08 17.76 -5.96
N PRO A 91 5.84 18.44 -4.83
CA PRO A 91 4.63 18.24 -4.05
C PRO A 91 3.37 18.51 -4.88
N GLY A 92 2.47 17.52 -4.94
CA GLY A 92 1.20 17.63 -5.67
C GLY A 92 1.29 17.42 -7.18
N GLU A 93 2.49 17.32 -7.78
CA GLU A 93 2.63 17.07 -9.23
C GLU A 93 3.63 15.94 -9.50
N SER A 94 3.13 14.80 -9.97
CA SER A 94 3.96 13.63 -10.26
C SER A 94 4.83 13.75 -11.51
N ASP A 95 4.46 14.67 -12.40
CA ASP A 95 4.93 14.75 -13.78
C ASP A 95 6.01 15.83 -13.98
N ILE A 96 6.29 16.63 -12.94
CA ILE A 96 7.37 17.61 -12.97
C ILE A 96 8.67 16.92 -12.56
N TYR A 97 9.63 16.90 -13.49
CA TYR A 97 10.92 16.28 -13.28
C TYR A 97 12.04 17.29 -12.97
N ASP A 98 11.97 18.48 -13.56
CA ASP A 98 12.97 19.52 -13.40
C ASP A 98 12.31 20.78 -12.85
N PHE A 99 12.74 21.22 -11.67
CA PHE A 99 12.20 22.43 -11.06
C PHE A 99 13.22 23.11 -10.14
N LEU A 100 12.93 24.37 -9.87
CA LEU A 100 13.66 25.24 -8.96
C LEU A 100 12.65 25.98 -8.08
N ILE A 101 12.93 26.03 -6.79
CA ILE A 101 12.14 26.72 -5.78
C ILE A 101 12.98 27.87 -5.24
N MET A 102 12.37 29.04 -5.19
CA MET A 102 12.97 30.29 -4.73
C MET A 102 11.93 31.14 -4.00
N ASP A 103 12.38 32.19 -3.32
CA ASP A 103 11.47 33.15 -2.69
C ASP A 103 10.60 33.87 -3.74
N ILE A 104 9.29 33.79 -3.53
CA ILE A 104 8.28 34.43 -4.35
C ILE A 104 8.39 35.95 -4.32
N SER A 105 8.77 36.54 -3.19
CA SER A 105 8.87 38.00 -3.04
C SER A 105 9.92 38.57 -3.98
N LEU A 106 11.05 37.86 -4.08
CA LEU A 106 12.14 38.21 -4.97
C LEU A 106 11.75 38.02 -6.43
N LEU A 107 11.08 36.92 -6.78
CA LEU A 107 10.57 36.67 -8.12
C LEU A 107 9.57 37.75 -8.57
N HIS A 108 8.66 38.16 -7.68
CA HIS A 108 7.69 39.23 -7.95
C HIS A 108 8.36 40.58 -8.20
N ASN A 109 9.41 40.92 -7.44
CA ASN A 109 10.19 42.13 -7.65
C ASN A 109 10.92 42.13 -8.99
N TRP A 110 11.44 40.97 -9.41
CA TRP A 110 12.14 40.78 -10.68
C TRP A 110 11.23 40.89 -11.90
N ILE A 111 10.09 40.21 -11.86
CA ILE A 111 9.17 40.13 -13.01
C ILE A 111 8.18 41.31 -13.00
N ASN A 112 8.15 42.12 -11.92
CA ASN A 112 7.17 43.18 -11.69
C ASN A 112 5.73 42.68 -11.87
N SER A 113 5.45 41.51 -11.31
CA SER A 113 4.15 40.84 -11.38
C SER A 113 3.82 40.26 -10.01
N THR A 114 2.56 40.35 -9.63
CA THR A 114 2.01 39.73 -8.41
C THR A 114 1.13 38.53 -8.74
N HIS A 115 1.15 38.06 -9.98
CA HIS A 115 0.29 36.98 -10.46
C HIS A 115 0.81 35.63 -9.96
N VAL A 116 -0.02 34.92 -9.20
CA VAL A 116 0.28 33.57 -8.70
C VAL A 116 -0.59 32.56 -9.43
N THR A 117 0.03 31.52 -9.96
CA THR A 117 -0.68 30.48 -10.73
C THR A 117 -1.33 29.43 -9.84
N LYS A 118 -0.67 29.01 -8.75
CA LYS A 118 -1.13 27.94 -7.86
C LYS A 118 -0.80 28.25 -6.40
N PHE A 119 -1.70 27.88 -5.51
CA PHE A 119 -1.50 27.93 -4.07
C PHE A 119 -1.56 26.51 -3.50
N TYR A 120 -0.58 26.16 -2.69
CA TYR A 120 -0.57 24.89 -1.96
C TYR A 120 -0.96 25.17 -0.50
N VAL A 121 -1.97 24.47 -0.01
CA VAL A 121 -2.49 24.61 1.35
C VAL A 121 -2.36 23.27 2.06
N ASP A 122 -1.68 23.24 3.21
CA ASP A 122 -1.62 22.05 4.06
C ASP A 122 -2.76 22.12 5.07
N LEU A 123 -3.57 21.06 5.12
CA LEU A 123 -4.67 20.92 6.06
C LEU A 123 -4.20 20.13 7.28
N GLU A 124 -4.71 20.49 8.46
CA GLU A 124 -4.41 19.74 9.69
C GLU A 124 -4.87 18.28 9.58
N PRO A 125 -4.16 17.32 10.23
CA PRO A 125 -4.54 15.92 10.20
C PRO A 125 -5.97 15.70 10.74
N GLY A 126 -6.85 15.16 9.91
CA GLY A 126 -8.26 14.90 10.25
C GLY A 126 -9.22 16.04 9.93
N ALA A 127 -8.76 17.15 9.36
CA ALA A 127 -9.62 18.20 8.85
C ALA A 127 -10.44 17.69 7.64
N ASN A 128 -11.70 18.12 7.56
CA ASN A 128 -12.57 17.79 6.42
C ASN A 128 -12.19 18.65 5.21
N TYR A 129 -11.59 18.03 4.18
CA TYR A 129 -11.11 18.73 3.00
C TYR A 129 -12.26 19.35 2.17
N THR A 130 -13.42 18.71 2.11
CA THR A 130 -14.61 19.24 1.43
C THR A 130 -15.12 20.52 2.10
N GLN A 131 -15.09 20.56 3.43
CA GLN A 131 -15.46 21.75 4.17
C GLN A 131 -14.43 22.87 3.97
N ALA A 132 -13.14 22.55 4.07
CA ALA A 132 -12.07 23.51 3.84
C ALA A 132 -12.13 24.13 2.44
N MET A 133 -12.42 23.32 1.41
CA MET A 133 -12.59 23.76 0.04
C MET A 133 -13.77 24.72 -0.10
N ASN A 134 -14.93 24.38 0.48
CA ASN A 134 -16.09 25.27 0.52
C ASN A 134 -15.77 26.59 1.24
N ASP A 135 -15.03 26.55 2.34
CA ASP A 135 -14.65 27.75 3.08
C ASP A 135 -13.69 28.64 2.26
N ILE A 136 -12.73 28.05 1.53
CA ILE A 136 -11.85 28.79 0.60
C ILE A 136 -12.66 29.47 -0.50
N TYR A 137 -13.61 28.74 -1.12
CA TYR A 137 -14.51 29.31 -2.13
C TYR A 137 -15.37 30.45 -1.58
N ARG A 138 -15.78 30.38 -0.30
CA ARG A 138 -16.56 31.45 0.34
C ARG A 138 -15.73 32.69 0.67
N ILE A 139 -14.46 32.52 1.02
CA ILE A 139 -13.56 33.64 1.36
C ILE A 139 -13.22 34.44 0.09
N ALA A 140 -12.95 33.77 -1.02
CA ALA A 140 -12.51 34.40 -2.26
C ALA A 140 -13.30 33.88 -3.47
N PRO A 141 -14.61 34.20 -3.57
CA PRO A 141 -15.40 33.81 -4.73
C PRO A 141 -14.79 34.43 -5.99
N TYR A 142 -14.62 33.62 -7.04
CA TYR A 142 -14.04 33.99 -8.34
C TYR A 142 -12.53 34.26 -8.39
N SER A 143 -11.79 33.99 -7.32
CA SER A 143 -10.32 34.14 -7.34
C SER A 143 -9.58 32.90 -7.86
N PHE A 144 -10.28 31.76 -7.94
CA PHE A 144 -9.72 30.48 -8.34
C PHE A 144 -10.51 29.89 -9.51
N ASN A 145 -9.79 29.39 -10.52
CA ASN A 145 -10.40 28.64 -11.62
C ASN A 145 -10.80 27.23 -11.17
N ASP A 146 -9.98 26.63 -10.32
CA ASP A 146 -10.19 25.29 -9.78
C ASP A 146 -9.57 25.18 -8.38
N VAL A 147 -10.17 24.33 -7.54
CA VAL A 147 -9.64 23.99 -6.22
C VAL A 147 -9.70 22.47 -6.13
N GLU A 148 -8.53 21.84 -6.20
CA GLU A 148 -8.39 20.39 -6.15
C GLU A 148 -7.84 19.97 -4.79
N ALA A 149 -8.44 18.94 -4.19
CA ALA A 149 -7.89 18.30 -3.01
C ALA A 149 -7.19 16.98 -3.38
N ALA A 150 -5.99 16.74 -2.84
CA ALA A 150 -5.28 15.47 -3.06
C ALA A 150 -6.09 14.23 -2.61
N TYR A 151 -7.02 14.39 -1.67
CA TYR A 151 -7.92 13.34 -1.20
C TYR A 151 -9.16 13.15 -2.08
N GLU A 152 -9.53 14.12 -2.90
CA GLU A 152 -10.65 14.01 -3.85
C GLU A 152 -10.36 12.91 -4.88
N SER A 153 -9.13 12.82 -5.39
CA SER A 153 -8.73 11.71 -6.27
C SER A 153 -8.77 10.34 -5.60
N ILE A 154 -8.59 10.28 -4.27
CA ILE A 154 -8.70 9.03 -3.50
C ILE A 154 -10.17 8.64 -3.36
N ASP A 155 -11.02 9.59 -2.99
CA ASP A 155 -12.46 9.36 -2.82
C ASP A 155 -13.15 9.07 -4.16
N GLU A 156 -12.78 9.74 -5.25
CA GLU A 156 -13.24 9.41 -6.61
C GLU A 156 -12.84 7.99 -7.03
N VAL A 157 -11.61 7.56 -6.70
CA VAL A 157 -11.17 6.19 -6.96
C VAL A 157 -11.96 5.19 -6.11
N LEU A 158 -12.21 5.50 -4.84
CA LEU A 158 -12.99 4.65 -3.92
C LEU A 158 -14.45 4.53 -4.33
N ASP A 159 -15.07 5.62 -4.77
CA ASP A 159 -16.45 5.67 -5.26
C ASP A 159 -16.60 5.24 -6.72
N SER A 160 -15.49 5.03 -7.45
CA SER A 160 -15.56 4.56 -8.82
C SER A 160 -16.22 3.18 -8.91
N ARG A 161 -17.01 2.99 -9.97
CA ARG A 161 -17.67 1.71 -10.29
C ARG A 161 -16.68 0.54 -10.41
N ALA A 162 -15.42 0.84 -10.76
CA ALA A 162 -14.35 -0.16 -10.81
C ALA A 162 -14.02 -0.69 -9.42
N THR A 163 -13.86 0.19 -8.43
CA THR A 163 -13.58 -0.19 -7.04
C THR A 163 -14.76 -0.94 -6.42
N GLN A 164 -16.00 -0.47 -6.62
CA GLN A 164 -17.19 -1.20 -6.17
C GLN A 164 -17.31 -2.60 -6.81
N SER A 165 -16.96 -2.73 -8.10
CA SER A 165 -16.96 -4.03 -8.79
C SER A 165 -15.87 -4.97 -8.25
N ILE A 166 -14.70 -4.44 -7.89
CA ILE A 166 -13.61 -5.22 -7.26
C ILE A 166 -14.04 -5.69 -5.87
N PHE A 167 -14.62 -4.81 -5.04
CA PHE A 167 -15.16 -5.20 -3.74
C PHE A 167 -16.28 -6.24 -3.88
N GLY A 168 -17.15 -6.11 -4.87
CA GLY A 168 -18.16 -7.10 -5.21
C GLY A 168 -17.57 -8.46 -5.61
N ALA A 169 -16.56 -8.47 -6.48
CA ALA A 169 -15.88 -9.71 -6.87
C ALA A 169 -15.12 -10.36 -5.71
N TYR A 170 -14.47 -9.55 -4.86
CA TYR A 170 -13.71 -10.02 -3.70
C TYR A 170 -14.63 -10.63 -2.64
N THR A 171 -15.73 -9.96 -2.32
CA THR A 171 -16.75 -10.49 -1.39
C THR A 171 -17.37 -11.79 -1.91
N LEU A 172 -17.67 -11.86 -3.21
CA LEU A 172 -18.17 -13.09 -3.83
C LEU A 172 -17.16 -14.23 -3.77
N ASN A 173 -15.87 -13.93 -4.01
CA ASN A 173 -14.79 -14.92 -3.91
C ASN A 173 -14.63 -15.47 -2.48
N ILE A 174 -14.72 -14.62 -1.47
CA ILE A 174 -14.71 -15.04 -0.05
C ILE A 174 -15.87 -16.00 0.22
N ILE A 175 -17.08 -15.65 -0.22
CA ILE A 175 -18.27 -16.50 -0.01
C ILE A 175 -18.07 -17.87 -0.67
N PHE A 176 -17.62 -17.93 -1.92
CA PHE A 176 -17.35 -19.19 -2.60
C PHE A 176 -16.27 -20.01 -1.89
N SER A 177 -15.19 -19.37 -1.46
CA SER A 177 -14.11 -20.03 -0.71
C SER A 177 -14.62 -20.65 0.59
N LEU A 178 -15.51 -19.97 1.30
CA LEU A 178 -16.13 -20.45 2.54
C LEU A 178 -17.05 -21.66 2.28
N ILE A 179 -17.81 -21.62 1.18
CA ILE A 179 -18.64 -22.75 0.72
C ILE A 179 -17.76 -23.96 0.37
N TYR A 180 -16.72 -23.78 -0.44
CA TYR A 180 -15.80 -24.85 -0.83
C TYR A 180 -15.12 -25.48 0.38
N LEU A 181 -14.66 -24.67 1.32
CA LEU A 181 -14.08 -25.13 2.58
C LEU A 181 -15.08 -26.01 3.35
N THR A 182 -16.32 -25.53 3.50
CA THR A 182 -17.37 -26.25 4.25
C THR A 182 -17.64 -27.63 3.65
N PHE A 183 -17.85 -27.70 2.34
CA PHE A 183 -18.08 -28.98 1.65
C PHE A 183 -16.85 -29.89 1.69
N GLY A 184 -15.65 -29.34 1.49
CA GLY A 184 -14.41 -30.11 1.57
C GLY A 184 -14.23 -30.79 2.93
N ILE A 185 -14.46 -30.05 4.02
CA ILE A 185 -14.36 -30.58 5.38
C ILE A 185 -15.40 -31.66 5.64
N ILE A 186 -16.65 -31.48 5.20
CA ILE A 186 -17.70 -32.50 5.35
C ILE A 186 -17.30 -33.80 4.65
N ILE A 187 -16.79 -33.72 3.42
CA ILE A 187 -16.36 -34.88 2.65
C ILE A 187 -15.21 -35.60 3.36
N VAL A 188 -14.14 -34.86 3.70
CA VAL A 188 -12.96 -35.42 4.38
C VAL A 188 -13.34 -36.09 5.70
N THR A 189 -14.15 -35.41 6.51
CA THR A 189 -14.60 -35.94 7.81
C THR A 189 -15.46 -37.18 7.63
N THR A 190 -16.30 -37.23 6.60
CA THR A 190 -17.14 -38.40 6.31
C THR A 190 -16.30 -39.62 5.93
N VAL A 191 -15.29 -39.49 5.05
CA VAL A 191 -14.46 -40.65 4.70
C VAL A 191 -13.58 -41.08 5.87
N ARG A 192 -13.11 -40.12 6.69
CA ARG A 192 -12.38 -40.41 7.93
C ARG A 192 -13.23 -41.19 8.92
N VAL A 193 -14.49 -40.79 9.14
CA VAL A 193 -15.39 -41.52 10.04
C VAL A 193 -15.67 -42.93 9.51
N ARG A 194 -15.77 -43.13 8.19
CA ARG A 194 -15.91 -44.47 7.60
C ARG A 194 -14.69 -45.36 7.88
N SER A 195 -13.48 -44.84 7.79
CA SER A 195 -12.27 -45.62 8.10
C SER A 195 -12.13 -45.90 9.61
N LEU A 196 -12.47 -44.93 10.45
CA LEU A 196 -12.46 -45.05 11.91
C LEU A 196 -13.59 -45.93 12.46
N ARG A 197 -14.65 -46.19 11.68
CA ARG A 197 -15.81 -47.00 12.10
C ARG A 197 -15.41 -48.38 12.63
N LYS A 198 -14.45 -49.04 11.97
CA LYS A 198 -13.90 -50.34 12.42
C LYS A 198 -13.20 -50.22 13.78
N GLN A 199 -12.39 -49.19 13.96
CA GLN A 199 -11.65 -48.94 15.20
C GLN A 199 -12.60 -48.57 16.35
N PHE A 200 -13.63 -47.78 16.06
CA PHE A 200 -14.67 -47.44 17.01
C PHE A 200 -15.52 -48.64 17.43
N SER A 201 -15.84 -49.55 16.51
CA SER A 201 -16.56 -50.78 16.85
C SER A 201 -15.75 -51.65 17.84
N VAL A 202 -14.43 -51.79 17.61
CA VAL A 202 -13.53 -52.51 18.52
C VAL A 202 -13.40 -51.80 19.88
N LEU A 203 -13.21 -50.48 19.90
CA LEU A 203 -13.13 -49.73 21.16
C LEU A 203 -14.41 -49.83 21.98
N ARG A 204 -15.57 -49.78 21.31
CA ARG A 204 -16.88 -49.91 21.96
C ARG A 204 -17.10 -51.34 22.48
N ALA A 205 -16.60 -52.37 21.79
CA ALA A 205 -16.59 -53.74 22.28
C ALA A 205 -15.68 -53.94 23.51
N LEU A 206 -14.63 -53.13 23.64
CA LEU A 206 -13.75 -53.06 24.83
C LEU A 206 -14.35 -52.22 25.97
N GLY A 207 -15.56 -51.66 25.80
CA GLY A 207 -16.26 -50.89 26.83
C GLY A 207 -16.00 -49.38 26.83
N ALA A 208 -15.41 -48.83 25.77
CA ALA A 208 -15.16 -47.39 25.69
C ALA A 208 -16.47 -46.57 25.62
N GLU A 209 -16.53 -45.48 26.38
CA GLU A 209 -17.67 -44.57 26.40
C GLU A 209 -17.73 -43.73 25.12
N SER A 210 -18.92 -43.64 24.50
CA SER A 210 -19.15 -42.92 23.24
C SER A 210 -18.75 -41.44 23.30
N LYS A 211 -18.84 -40.81 24.48
CA LYS A 211 -18.39 -39.42 24.72
C LYS A 211 -16.88 -39.26 24.54
N SER A 212 -16.08 -40.21 25.04
CA SER A 212 -14.62 -40.18 24.90
C SER A 212 -14.18 -40.26 23.43
N MET A 213 -14.95 -40.98 22.61
CA MET A 213 -14.66 -41.17 21.18
C MET A 213 -14.97 -39.90 20.37
N VAL A 214 -16.03 -39.16 20.74
CA VAL A 214 -16.34 -37.85 20.16
C VAL A 214 -15.25 -36.82 20.52
N VAL A 215 -14.84 -36.77 21.78
CA VAL A 215 -13.80 -35.83 22.25
C VAL A 215 -12.46 -36.12 21.56
N ALA A 216 -12.06 -37.39 21.46
CA ALA A 216 -10.82 -37.76 20.76
C ALA A 216 -10.85 -37.33 19.28
N SER A 217 -11.98 -37.53 18.59
CA SER A 217 -12.15 -37.12 17.18
C SER A 217 -12.16 -35.59 17.00
N LEU A 218 -12.72 -34.84 17.97
CA LEU A 218 -12.69 -33.38 17.97
C LEU A 218 -11.27 -32.85 18.19
N VAL A 219 -10.51 -33.41 19.14
CA VAL A 219 -9.12 -33.02 19.39
C VAL A 219 -8.27 -33.27 18.16
N ASP A 220 -8.39 -34.45 17.56
CA ASP A 220 -7.61 -34.83 16.37
C ASP A 220 -7.95 -33.93 15.15
N THR A 221 -9.23 -33.60 14.97
CA THR A 221 -9.65 -32.63 13.95
C THR A 221 -9.13 -31.22 14.24
N SER A 222 -9.12 -30.79 15.50
CA SER A 222 -8.59 -29.49 15.88
C SER A 222 -7.09 -29.36 15.59
N THR A 223 -6.31 -30.41 15.88
CA THR A 223 -4.88 -30.44 15.56
C THR A 223 -4.62 -30.44 14.06
N GLY A 224 -5.43 -31.18 13.29
CA GLY A 224 -5.35 -31.17 11.83
C GLY A 224 -5.67 -29.80 11.22
N LEU A 225 -6.70 -29.12 11.73
CA LEU A 225 -7.06 -27.76 11.30
C LEU A 225 -5.95 -26.75 11.62
N LEU A 226 -5.32 -26.86 12.79
CA LEU A 226 -4.25 -25.95 13.20
C LEU A 226 -3.03 -26.08 12.28
N LEU A 227 -2.64 -27.32 11.95
CA LEU A 227 -1.58 -27.59 10.97
C LEU A 227 -1.95 -27.08 9.57
N ALA A 228 -3.18 -27.32 9.12
CA ALA A 228 -3.64 -26.83 7.83
C ALA A 228 -3.65 -25.30 7.75
N ALA A 229 -4.06 -24.61 8.84
CA ALA A 229 -4.04 -23.16 8.93
C ALA A 229 -2.61 -22.59 8.88
N LEU A 230 -1.65 -23.24 9.56
CA LEU A 230 -0.24 -22.85 9.51
C LEU A 230 0.35 -22.98 8.11
N ILE A 231 0.11 -24.12 7.45
CA ILE A 231 0.63 -24.38 6.09
C ILE A 231 -0.04 -23.44 5.08
N GLY A 232 -1.37 -23.31 5.13
CA GLY A 232 -2.12 -22.43 4.25
C GLY A 232 -1.74 -20.96 4.44
N GLY A 233 -1.53 -20.54 5.69
CA GLY A 233 -1.04 -19.20 6.03
C GLY A 233 0.35 -18.95 5.44
N ALA A 234 1.30 -19.85 5.63
CA ALA A 234 2.66 -19.71 5.10
C ALA A 234 2.67 -19.63 3.56
N ILE A 235 1.90 -20.49 2.88
CA ILE A 235 1.79 -20.48 1.42
C ILE A 235 1.13 -19.17 0.96
N GLY A 236 0.03 -18.76 1.58
CA GLY A 236 -0.68 -17.53 1.24
C GLY A 236 0.17 -16.28 1.40
N THR A 237 0.92 -16.19 2.50
CA THR A 237 1.85 -15.08 2.74
C THR A 237 2.98 -15.08 1.71
N THR A 238 3.57 -16.24 1.41
CA THR A 238 4.64 -16.36 0.40
C THR A 238 4.14 -15.93 -0.98
N LEU A 239 2.93 -16.35 -1.35
CA LEU A 239 2.31 -15.98 -2.63
C LEU A 239 2.03 -14.48 -2.67
N ALA A 240 1.53 -13.90 -1.58
CA ALA A 240 1.28 -12.46 -1.48
C ALA A 240 2.57 -11.63 -1.63
N PHE A 241 3.68 -12.09 -1.04
CA PHE A 241 4.99 -11.48 -1.24
C PHE A 241 5.49 -11.59 -2.68
N LEU A 242 5.29 -12.74 -3.33
CA LEU A 242 5.67 -12.92 -4.74
C LEU A 242 4.84 -12.05 -5.69
N LEU A 243 3.55 -11.90 -5.42
CA LEU A 243 2.65 -11.09 -6.25
C LEU A 243 2.84 -9.59 -6.07
N LYS A 244 3.39 -9.14 -4.93
CA LYS A 244 3.66 -7.73 -4.66
C LYS A 244 4.51 -7.09 -5.76
N ASP A 245 5.47 -7.84 -6.30
CA ASP A 245 6.46 -7.32 -7.27
C ASP A 245 6.06 -7.61 -8.73
N ILE A 246 4.92 -8.27 -8.97
CA ILE A 246 4.42 -8.54 -10.33
C ILE A 246 3.58 -7.34 -10.77
N PRO A 247 3.90 -6.70 -11.91
CA PRO A 247 3.07 -5.63 -12.46
C PRO A 247 1.70 -6.22 -12.82
N LEU A 248 0.67 -5.86 -12.05
CA LEU A 248 -0.72 -6.23 -12.34
C LEU A 248 -1.13 -5.51 -13.63
N LEU A 249 -0.92 -6.21 -14.74
CA LEU A 249 -1.33 -5.81 -16.08
C LEU A 249 -2.81 -5.38 -16.08
N TYR A 250 -3.03 -4.13 -16.51
CA TYR A 250 -4.30 -3.59 -16.97
C TYR A 250 -5.43 -3.55 -15.93
N MET A 251 -5.32 -2.65 -14.96
CA MET A 251 -6.49 -2.09 -14.28
C MET A 251 -6.89 -0.79 -14.97
N GLY A 252 -7.74 -0.88 -16.01
CA GLY A 252 -8.76 0.09 -16.46
C GLY A 252 -8.56 1.61 -16.39
N LEU A 253 -7.36 2.11 -16.13
CA LEU A 253 -7.03 3.52 -15.99
C LEU A 253 -6.49 3.98 -17.34
N SER A 254 -7.26 4.87 -17.98
CA SER A 254 -6.91 5.55 -19.23
C SER A 254 -5.72 6.50 -19.09
N THR A 255 -5.19 6.67 -17.87
CA THR A 255 -4.06 7.53 -17.58
C THR A 255 -2.81 6.68 -17.37
N THR A 256 -1.84 6.87 -18.25
CA THR A 256 -0.51 6.27 -18.23
C THR A 256 0.34 6.84 -17.10
N GLN A 257 -0.16 6.80 -15.85
CA GLN A 257 0.69 7.12 -14.70
C GLN A 257 1.67 5.95 -14.50
N LEU A 258 2.95 6.26 -14.65
CA LEU A 258 4.05 5.33 -14.50
C LEU A 258 4.00 4.66 -13.12
N TRP A 259 3.61 3.39 -13.12
CA TRP A 259 3.54 2.47 -11.97
C TRP A 259 4.83 2.37 -11.14
N THR A 260 5.95 2.89 -11.64
CA THR A 260 7.26 2.88 -10.97
C THR A 260 7.35 3.80 -9.74
N ARG A 261 6.31 4.61 -9.47
CA ARG A 261 6.32 5.63 -8.40
C ARG A 261 5.33 5.41 -7.25
N LEU A 262 4.42 4.43 -7.30
CA LEU A 262 3.52 4.14 -6.17
C LEU A 262 4.10 3.01 -5.30
N PRO A 263 4.40 3.26 -4.01
CA PRO A 263 4.80 2.19 -3.09
C PRO A 263 3.59 1.28 -2.84
N VAL A 264 3.61 0.08 -3.43
CA VAL A 264 2.62 -0.96 -3.14
C VAL A 264 2.88 -1.47 -1.72
N ASN A 265 2.08 -1.00 -0.77
CA ASN A 265 2.10 -1.47 0.60
C ASN A 265 1.16 -2.66 0.75
N LEU A 266 1.72 -3.79 1.18
CA LEU A 266 0.92 -4.97 1.49
C LEU A 266 0.18 -4.74 2.81
N ILE A 267 -1.08 -4.30 2.73
CA ILE A 267 -1.95 -4.16 3.90
C ILE A 267 -2.70 -5.47 4.06
N VAL A 268 -2.29 -6.26 5.05
CA VAL A 268 -2.98 -7.50 5.41
C VAL A 268 -4.15 -7.17 6.34
N PRO A 269 -5.41 -7.39 5.93
CA PRO A 269 -6.57 -7.11 6.78
C PRO A 269 -6.72 -8.22 7.82
N TRP A 270 -5.95 -8.14 8.90
CA TRP A 270 -5.98 -9.08 10.01
C TRP A 270 -7.39 -9.42 10.53
N PRO A 271 -8.34 -8.45 10.66
CA PRO A 271 -9.69 -8.76 11.12
C PRO A 271 -10.44 -9.69 10.17
N LEU A 272 -10.29 -9.53 8.86
CA LEU A 272 -10.95 -10.38 7.86
C LEU A 272 -10.38 -11.79 7.87
N ILE A 273 -9.05 -11.91 7.94
CA ILE A 273 -8.39 -13.22 8.01
C ILE A 273 -8.80 -13.94 9.31
N ALA A 274 -8.76 -13.26 10.45
CA ALA A 274 -9.21 -13.82 11.72
C ALA A 274 -10.69 -14.24 11.65
N GLY A 275 -11.55 -13.45 11.01
CA GLY A 275 -12.96 -13.78 10.80
C GLY A 275 -13.16 -15.03 9.93
N ILE A 276 -12.45 -15.13 8.79
CA ILE A 276 -12.54 -16.28 7.87
C ILE A 276 -11.99 -17.54 8.54
N THR A 277 -10.81 -17.47 9.17
CA THR A 277 -10.22 -18.62 9.87
C THR A 277 -11.06 -19.02 11.08
N GLY A 278 -11.60 -18.07 11.83
CA GLY A 278 -12.48 -18.35 12.97
C GLY A 278 -13.77 -19.05 12.55
N THR A 279 -14.46 -18.53 11.53
CA THR A 279 -15.68 -19.15 10.98
C THR A 279 -15.40 -20.54 10.40
N ALA A 280 -14.28 -20.71 9.69
CA ALA A 280 -13.81 -22.00 9.19
C ALA A 280 -13.65 -23.05 10.30
N VAL A 281 -12.99 -22.70 11.40
CA VAL A 281 -12.78 -23.60 12.55
C VAL A 281 -14.11 -23.98 13.20
N ILE A 282 -15.00 -23.00 13.43
CA ILE A 282 -16.32 -23.24 14.03
C ILE A 282 -17.14 -24.20 13.17
N VAL A 283 -17.24 -23.93 11.86
CA VAL A 283 -18.00 -24.77 10.92
C VAL A 283 -17.42 -26.19 10.88
N SER A 284 -16.10 -26.32 10.89
CA SER A 284 -15.43 -27.63 10.88
C SER A 284 -15.73 -28.46 12.12
N LEU A 285 -15.69 -27.84 13.30
CA LEU A 285 -15.99 -28.52 14.56
C LEU A 285 -17.45 -28.97 14.62
N ILE A 286 -18.38 -28.12 14.17
CA ILE A 286 -19.81 -28.45 14.09
C ILE A 286 -20.03 -29.62 13.12
N ALA A 287 -19.43 -29.58 11.93
CA ALA A 287 -19.54 -30.65 10.95
C ALA A 287 -19.00 -31.99 11.50
N THR A 288 -17.85 -31.95 12.15
CA THR A 288 -17.23 -33.13 12.76
C THR A 288 -18.10 -33.72 13.86
N TYR A 289 -18.59 -32.87 14.77
CA TYR A 289 -19.50 -33.30 15.83
C TYR A 289 -20.78 -33.92 15.27
N ALA A 290 -21.38 -33.30 14.24
CA ALA A 290 -22.60 -33.80 13.61
C ALA A 290 -22.39 -35.17 12.95
N VAL A 291 -21.30 -35.35 12.18
CA VAL A 291 -21.00 -36.62 11.49
C VAL A 291 -20.68 -37.73 12.49
N VAL A 292 -19.83 -37.47 13.49
CA VAL A 292 -19.44 -38.47 14.49
C VAL A 292 -20.62 -38.86 15.38
N SER A 293 -21.41 -37.89 15.84
CA SER A 293 -22.61 -38.14 16.64
C SER A 293 -23.63 -38.99 15.86
N ARG A 294 -23.83 -38.68 14.57
CA ARG A 294 -24.73 -39.46 13.71
C ARG A 294 -24.21 -40.88 13.49
N ALA A 295 -22.90 -41.06 13.32
CA ALA A 295 -22.29 -42.38 13.15
C ALA A 295 -22.39 -43.24 14.42
N LEU A 296 -22.21 -42.65 15.60
CA LEU A 296 -22.29 -43.38 16.89
C LEU A 296 -23.72 -43.75 17.29
N LYS A 297 -24.73 -43.00 16.82
CA LYS A 297 -26.15 -43.30 17.04
C LYS A 297 -26.66 -44.48 16.21
N LEU A 298 -25.96 -44.87 15.14
CA LEU A 298 -26.30 -46.06 14.38
C LEU A 298 -26.03 -47.32 15.22
N ASN A 299 -27.00 -48.23 15.26
CA ASN A 299 -26.97 -49.36 16.17
C ASN A 299 -25.98 -50.43 15.67
N ILE A 300 -25.14 -50.96 16.57
CA ILE A 300 -24.13 -52.00 16.23
C ILE A 300 -24.78 -53.21 15.54
N ALA A 301 -26.03 -53.52 15.90
CA ALA A 301 -26.75 -54.67 15.40
C ALA A 301 -26.99 -54.64 13.88
N GLU A 302 -27.18 -53.47 13.26
CA GLU A 302 -27.33 -53.37 11.80
C GLU A 302 -26.00 -53.54 11.05
N GLU A 303 -24.86 -53.25 11.69
CA GLU A 303 -23.56 -53.30 11.00
C GLU A 303 -22.93 -54.68 10.95
N ILE A 304 -23.19 -55.55 11.93
CA ILE A 304 -22.72 -56.94 11.90
C ILE A 304 -23.52 -57.73 10.85
N GLN A 305 -24.77 -57.35 10.57
CA GLN A 305 -25.62 -57.99 9.57
C GLN A 305 -25.22 -57.69 8.11
N TYR A 306 -24.48 -56.61 7.86
CA TYR A 306 -23.95 -56.27 6.52
C TYR A 306 -22.56 -56.87 6.24
N MET A 307 -21.98 -57.62 7.17
CA MET A 307 -20.73 -58.36 6.98
C MET A 307 -20.95 -59.87 6.69
N GLY A 308 -22.21 -60.31 6.52
CA GLY A 308 -22.57 -61.64 6.02
C GLY A 308 -22.69 -61.68 4.50
#